data_AF-A0A6G9HQB3-F1
#
_entry.id   AF-A0A6G9HQB3-F1
#
_cell.length_a   1.000
_cell.length_b   1.000
_cell.length_c   1.000
_cell.angle_alpha   90.00
_cell.angle_beta   90.00
_cell.angle_gamma   90.00
#
_symmetry.space_group_name_H-M   'P 1'
#
loop_
_entity.id
_entity.type
_entity.pdbx_description
1 polymer ?
#
loop_
_entity_poly.entity_id
_entity_poly.type
_entity_poly.pdbx_seq_one_letter_code
_entity_poly.pdbx_strand_id
1 'polypeptide(L)'
;MCIHLNLMIFTKIIRGFIRVMQGVKLGGGQGKHMFSENFVDRDISPAYFEKEIKSGRKHIHAIAPGMYCINHTCSMRIGIDLSECTDCDWSIIESVAYAKAARSESINILETLKLRNELSADIAAFHTVRIRAAEKIMADMNQNFEQYQSPAEEWLISSTV
;
A
#
# COMPACT_ATOMS: atom_id res chain seq x y z
N MET A 1 24.60 -9.23 13.20
CA MET A 1 23.96 -9.46 11.88
C MET A 1 23.00 -8.33 11.46
N CYS A 2 23.13 -7.09 11.95
CA CYS A 2 22.16 -5.99 11.72
C CYS A 2 22.66 -4.82 10.86
N ILE A 3 23.93 -4.80 10.44
CA ILE A 3 24.51 -3.64 9.73
C ILE A 3 24.17 -3.67 8.22
N HIS A 4 24.17 -4.86 7.59
CA HIS A 4 23.82 -4.99 6.17
C HIS A 4 22.34 -4.75 5.86
N LEU A 5 21.43 -5.12 6.78
CA LEU A 5 19.99 -4.87 6.61
C LEU A 5 19.69 -3.36 6.62
N ASN A 6 20.36 -2.61 7.49
CA ASN A 6 20.26 -1.15 7.54
C ASN A 6 20.74 -0.50 6.23
N LEU A 7 21.87 -0.94 5.67
CA LEU A 7 22.41 -0.37 4.44
C LEU A 7 21.51 -0.64 3.21
N MET A 8 20.99 -1.86 3.07
CA MET A 8 20.08 -2.20 1.96
C MET A 8 18.76 -1.42 2.03
N ILE A 9 18.19 -1.26 3.22
CA ILE A 9 16.96 -0.48 3.42
C ILE A 9 17.22 1.00 3.09
N PHE A 10 18.35 1.54 3.56
CA PHE A 10 18.77 2.91 3.26
C PHE A 10 18.91 3.17 1.75
N THR A 11 19.59 2.26 1.04
CA THR A 11 19.75 2.38 -0.41
C THR A 11 18.42 2.32 -1.16
N LYS A 12 17.43 1.55 -0.68
CA LYS A 12 16.10 1.49 -1.30
C LYS A 12 15.33 2.78 -1.10
N ILE A 13 15.38 3.37 0.08
CA ILE A 13 14.72 4.65 0.36
C ILE A 13 15.36 5.77 -0.45
N ILE A 14 16.69 5.85 -0.47
CA ILE A 14 17.43 6.80 -1.32
C ILE A 14 17.05 6.59 -2.79
N ARG A 15 16.90 5.34 -3.24
CA ARG A 15 16.44 5.03 -4.60
C ARG A 15 15.00 5.49 -4.84
N GLY A 16 14.11 5.35 -3.86
CA GLY A 16 12.77 5.93 -3.87
C GLY A 16 12.82 7.45 -4.04
N PHE A 17 13.60 8.16 -3.21
CA PHE A 17 13.82 9.62 -3.32
C PHE A 17 14.35 10.01 -4.70
N ILE A 18 15.39 9.35 -5.20
CA ILE A 18 15.97 9.62 -6.52
C ILE A 18 14.92 9.43 -7.61
N ARG A 19 14.11 8.36 -7.54
CA ARG A 19 13.04 8.10 -8.51
C ARG A 19 12.01 9.24 -8.51
N VAL A 20 11.64 9.77 -7.35
CA VAL A 20 10.70 10.90 -7.34
C VAL A 20 11.32 12.20 -7.84
N MET A 21 12.59 12.48 -7.49
CA MET A 21 13.35 13.60 -8.06
C MET A 21 13.47 13.50 -9.60
N GLN A 22 13.38 12.28 -10.15
CA GLN A 22 13.34 12.00 -11.59
C GLN A 22 11.91 12.02 -12.17
N GLY A 23 10.90 12.44 -11.42
CA GLY A 23 9.51 12.51 -11.85
C GLY A 23 8.75 11.18 -11.86
N VAL A 24 9.30 10.12 -11.26
CA VAL A 24 8.61 8.82 -11.16
C VAL A 24 7.55 8.90 -10.05
N LYS A 25 6.31 8.61 -10.43
CA LYS A 25 5.15 8.58 -9.53
C LYS A 25 5.24 7.42 -8.53
N LEU A 26 5.05 7.71 -7.25
CA LEU A 26 4.89 6.72 -6.17
C LEU A 26 3.43 6.73 -5.66
N GLY A 27 2.97 5.60 -5.14
CA GLY A 27 1.62 5.44 -4.56
C GLY A 27 1.62 5.52 -3.03
N GLY A 28 0.42 5.58 -2.43
CA GLY A 28 0.22 5.76 -0.99
C GLY A 28 -0.41 7.12 -0.66
N GLY A 29 -1.05 7.26 0.50
CA GLY A 29 -1.60 8.53 0.99
C GLY A 29 -0.55 9.61 0.92
N GLN A 30 -0.82 10.62 0.11
CA GLN A 30 0.12 11.70 -0.22
C GLN A 30 1.54 11.26 -0.65
N GLY A 31 1.75 10.03 -1.13
CA GLY A 31 2.98 9.64 -1.85
C GLY A 31 3.23 10.46 -3.13
N LYS A 32 2.17 11.11 -3.65
CA LYS A 32 2.24 12.16 -4.69
C LYS A 32 2.68 13.53 -4.18
N HIS A 33 2.46 13.84 -2.89
CA HIS A 33 2.65 15.17 -2.30
C HIS A 33 3.86 15.27 -1.36
N MET A 34 4.31 14.16 -0.77
CA MET A 34 5.55 14.08 0.03
C MET A 34 6.81 14.45 -0.75
N PHE A 35 6.73 14.45 -2.08
CA PHE A 35 7.86 14.71 -2.96
C PHE A 35 7.55 15.75 -4.06
N SER A 36 6.34 16.31 -4.08
CA SER A 36 6.04 17.50 -4.89
C SER A 36 6.46 18.73 -4.10
N GLU A 37 7.16 19.67 -4.74
CA GLU A 37 7.79 20.86 -4.13
C GLU A 37 6.87 21.77 -3.30
N ASN A 38 5.55 21.57 -3.33
CA ASN A 38 4.56 22.51 -2.79
C ASN A 38 3.89 22.06 -1.48
N PHE A 39 4.53 21.24 -0.64
CA PHE A 39 4.12 21.10 0.77
C PHE A 39 5.02 21.98 1.64
N VAL A 40 4.56 23.23 1.83
CA VAL A 40 5.17 24.25 2.67
C VAL A 40 5.47 23.66 4.07
N ASP A 41 6.70 23.82 4.55
CA ASP A 41 7.22 23.48 5.89
C ASP A 41 7.72 22.05 6.21
N ARG A 42 7.98 21.17 5.22
CA ARG A 42 8.67 19.88 5.51
C ARG A 42 9.95 19.69 4.69
N ASP A 43 11.08 19.50 5.39
CA ASP A 43 12.34 19.07 4.76
C ASP A 43 12.20 17.60 4.35
N ILE A 44 12.28 17.35 3.05
CA ILE A 44 12.15 16.02 2.44
C ILE A 44 13.46 15.55 1.80
N SER A 45 14.57 16.21 2.15
CA SER A 45 15.88 15.86 1.62
C SER A 45 16.34 14.47 2.09
N PRO A 46 17.14 13.74 1.29
CA PRO A 46 17.75 12.49 1.74
C PRO A 46 18.51 12.62 3.07
N ALA A 47 19.15 13.78 3.29
CA ALA A 47 19.90 14.07 4.52
C ALA A 47 18.97 14.21 5.75
N TYR A 48 17.80 14.83 5.60
CA TYR A 48 16.79 14.88 6.65
C TYR A 48 16.30 13.47 7.01
N PHE A 49 15.90 12.68 6.01
CA PHE A 49 15.44 11.31 6.26
C PHE A 49 16.54 10.45 6.89
N GLU A 50 17.78 10.58 6.44
CA GLU A 50 18.93 9.91 7.06
C GLU A 50 19.07 10.25 8.54
N LYS A 51 18.99 11.54 8.90
CA LYS A 51 19.04 12.01 10.29
C LYS A 51 17.87 11.47 11.10
N GLU A 52 16.65 11.52 10.57
CA GLU A 52 15.44 11.05 11.26
C GLU A 52 15.48 9.54 11.53
N ILE A 53 15.90 8.75 10.54
CA ILE A 53 16.06 7.29 10.68
C ILE A 53 17.15 6.95 11.69
N LYS A 54 18.33 7.59 11.59
CA LYS A 54 19.45 7.35 12.54
C LYS A 54 19.10 7.75 13.97
N SER A 55 18.27 8.79 14.12
CA SER A 55 17.79 9.25 15.45
C SER A 55 16.68 8.39 16.05
N GLY A 56 16.10 7.45 15.28
CA GLY A 56 14.98 6.61 15.70
C GLY A 56 13.62 7.35 15.73
N ARG A 57 13.57 8.64 15.37
CA ARG A 57 12.33 9.42 15.25
C ARG A 57 11.44 8.95 14.10
N LYS A 58 12.04 8.32 13.09
CA LYS A 58 11.34 7.63 11.99
C LYS A 58 11.89 6.21 11.88
N HIS A 59 11.04 5.24 11.58
CA HIS A 59 11.45 3.89 11.19
C HIS A 59 10.88 3.58 9.80
N ILE A 60 11.53 2.68 9.04
CA ILE A 60 10.97 2.16 7.80
C ILE A 60 10.55 0.73 8.01
N HIS A 61 9.24 0.51 7.93
CA HIS A 61 8.66 -0.81 7.87
C HIS A 61 8.47 -1.22 6.42
N ALA A 62 9.13 -2.30 6.02
CA ALA A 62 8.77 -2.98 4.78
C ALA A 62 7.41 -3.65 5.02
N ILE A 63 6.36 -3.06 4.46
CA ILE A 63 5.00 -3.58 4.58
C ILE A 63 4.88 -4.79 3.67
N ALA A 64 5.21 -4.62 2.39
CA ALA A 64 5.17 -5.64 1.35
C ALA A 64 6.36 -5.46 0.38
N PRO A 65 6.61 -6.40 -0.55
CA PRO A 65 7.58 -6.19 -1.61
C PRO A 65 7.31 -4.89 -2.40
N GLY A 66 8.19 -3.90 -2.24
CA GLY A 66 8.08 -2.58 -2.86
C GLY A 66 7.05 -1.64 -2.22
N MET A 67 6.63 -1.93 -0.98
CA MET A 67 5.73 -1.07 -0.18
C MET A 67 6.35 -0.84 1.20
N TYR A 68 6.43 0.43 1.60
CA TYR A 68 7.11 0.86 2.82
C TYR A 68 6.23 1.80 3.64
N CYS A 69 6.30 1.71 4.97
CA CYS A 69 5.69 2.67 5.89
C CYS A 69 6.80 3.37 6.65
N ILE A 70 6.76 4.70 6.72
CA ILE A 70 7.70 5.52 7.51
C ILE A 70 7.07 6.04 8.81
N ASN A 71 5.84 5.61 9.13
CA ASN A 71 5.16 6.00 10.36
C ASN A 71 5.70 5.21 11.55
N HIS A 72 6.32 5.91 12.49
CA HIS A 72 6.87 5.31 13.71
C HIS A 72 5.84 4.61 14.63
N THR A 73 4.53 4.83 14.42
CA THR A 73 3.46 4.17 15.18
C THR A 73 2.79 3.03 14.43
N CYS A 74 3.24 2.71 13.21
CA CYS A 74 2.69 1.60 12.45
C CYS A 74 3.10 0.27 13.10
N SER A 75 2.12 -0.49 13.59
CA SER A 75 2.35 -1.82 14.17
C SER A 75 2.54 -2.87 13.07
N MET A 76 3.54 -3.73 13.23
CA MET A 76 3.72 -4.90 12.37
C MET A 76 2.56 -5.87 12.64
N ARG A 77 1.73 -6.15 11.64
CA ARG A 77 0.62 -7.11 11.74
C ARG A 77 0.95 -8.38 10.95
N ILE A 78 0.38 -9.51 11.38
CA ILE A 78 0.56 -10.83 10.74
C ILE A 78 0.04 -10.83 9.28
N GLY A 79 -0.85 -9.90 8.94
CA GLY A 79 -1.30 -9.62 7.58
C GLY A 79 -1.34 -8.12 7.29
N ILE A 80 -1.07 -7.76 6.03
CA ILE A 80 -1.14 -6.38 5.55
C ILE A 80 -2.58 -6.10 5.17
N ASP A 81 -3.20 -5.16 5.87
CA ASP A 81 -4.43 -4.55 5.39
C ASP A 81 -4.06 -3.41 4.42
N LEU A 82 -4.25 -3.66 3.12
CA LEU A 82 -3.96 -2.67 2.09
C LEU A 82 -4.82 -1.41 2.25
N SER A 83 -6.01 -1.51 2.87
CA SER A 83 -6.90 -0.37 3.07
C SER A 83 -6.33 0.65 4.06
N GLU A 84 -5.52 0.21 5.03
CA GLU A 84 -4.78 1.10 5.92
C GLU A 84 -3.63 1.82 5.19
N CYS A 85 -3.21 1.31 4.03
CA CYS A 85 -2.06 1.83 3.27
C CYS A 85 -2.44 2.69 2.07
N THR A 86 -3.67 2.60 1.57
CA THR A 86 -4.09 3.29 0.33
C THR A 86 -4.10 4.81 0.45
N ASP A 87 -4.33 5.33 1.65
CA ASP A 87 -4.41 6.77 1.94
C ASP A 87 -3.57 7.17 3.16
N CYS A 88 -2.63 6.34 3.61
CA CYS A 88 -1.73 6.69 4.69
C CYS A 88 -0.61 7.62 4.20
N ASP A 89 -0.52 8.82 4.80
CA ASP A 89 0.50 9.86 4.55
C ASP A 89 1.95 9.39 4.67
N TRP A 90 2.15 8.24 5.29
CA TRP A 90 3.45 7.68 5.59
C TRP A 90 3.76 6.43 4.76
N SER A 91 2.91 6.11 3.79
CA SER A 91 3.10 4.96 2.90
C SER A 91 3.84 5.36 1.63
N ILE A 92 4.79 4.53 1.21
CA ILE A 92 5.60 4.68 0.02
C ILE A 92 5.45 3.40 -0.81
N ILE A 93 4.83 3.50 -1.98
CA ILE A 93 4.60 2.37 -2.88
C ILE A 93 5.44 2.54 -4.15
N GLU A 94 6.46 1.70 -4.30
CA GLU A 94 7.39 1.69 -5.42
C GLU A 94 7.06 0.66 -6.50
N SER A 95 6.19 -0.30 -6.15
CA SER A 95 5.79 -1.41 -7.02
C SER A 95 4.33 -1.79 -6.79
N VAL A 96 3.64 -2.06 -7.89
CA VAL A 96 2.26 -2.56 -7.92
C VAL A 96 2.18 -4.09 -7.83
N ALA A 97 3.31 -4.80 -7.87
CA ALA A 97 3.32 -6.26 -8.00
C ALA A 97 2.54 -6.95 -6.87
N TYR A 98 2.74 -6.50 -5.63
CA TYR A 98 2.01 -7.03 -4.48
C TYR A 98 0.51 -6.73 -4.57
N ALA A 99 0.13 -5.50 -4.91
CA ALA A 99 -1.28 -5.13 -5.09
C ALA A 99 -1.98 -6.00 -6.16
N LYS A 100 -1.32 -6.24 -7.30
CA LYS A 100 -1.83 -7.12 -8.36
C LYS A 100 -2.04 -8.57 -7.87
N ALA A 101 -1.05 -9.11 -7.15
CA ALA A 101 -1.14 -10.45 -6.58
C ALA A 101 -2.28 -10.54 -5.55
N ALA A 102 -2.38 -9.58 -4.63
CA ALA A 102 -3.42 -9.50 -3.62
C ALA A 102 -4.82 -9.37 -4.21
N ARG A 103 -4.97 -8.59 -5.29
CA ARG A 103 -6.22 -8.48 -6.06
C ARG A 103 -6.60 -9.82 -6.69
N SER A 104 -5.69 -10.43 -7.43
CA SER A 104 -5.93 -11.71 -8.12
C SER A 104 -6.28 -12.83 -7.14
N GLU A 105 -5.52 -12.94 -6.05
CA GLU A 105 -5.78 -13.90 -4.96
C GLU A 105 -7.19 -13.71 -4.37
N SER A 106 -7.57 -12.47 -4.06
CA SER A 106 -8.87 -12.18 -3.45
C SER A 106 -10.04 -12.51 -4.40
N ILE A 107 -9.91 -12.20 -5.70
CA ILE A 107 -10.91 -12.55 -6.70
C ILE A 107 -11.05 -14.08 -6.80
N ASN A 108 -9.92 -14.80 -6.88
CA ASN A 108 -9.94 -16.26 -6.96
C ASN A 108 -10.60 -16.90 -5.73
N ILE A 109 -10.35 -16.37 -4.54
CA ILE A 109 -10.98 -16.86 -3.30
C ILE A 109 -12.50 -16.61 -3.35
N LEU A 110 -12.94 -15.41 -3.70
CA LEU A 110 -14.36 -15.07 -3.80
C LEU A 110 -15.09 -15.97 -4.80
N GLU A 111 -14.57 -16.10 -6.02
CA GLU A 111 -15.20 -16.92 -7.07
C GLU A 111 -15.19 -18.40 -6.72
N THR A 112 -14.10 -18.91 -6.13
CA THR A 112 -14.01 -20.32 -5.72
C THR A 112 -15.03 -20.65 -4.63
N LEU A 113 -15.14 -19.82 -3.60
CA LEU A 113 -16.09 -20.04 -2.50
C LEU A 113 -17.53 -19.83 -2.94
N LYS A 114 -17.78 -18.89 -3.87
CA LYS A 114 -19.10 -18.69 -4.48
C LYS A 114 -19.53 -19.94 -5.25
N LEU A 115 -18.66 -20.51 -6.08
CA LEU A 115 -18.94 -21.74 -6.84
C LEU A 115 -19.23 -22.95 -5.94
N ARG A 116 -18.69 -22.96 -4.71
CA ARG A 116 -18.90 -24.02 -3.72
C ARG A 116 -20.07 -23.77 -2.78
N ASN A 117 -20.76 -22.63 -2.88
CA ASN A 117 -21.72 -22.16 -1.87
C ASN A 117 -21.13 -22.10 -0.45
N GLU A 118 -19.84 -21.78 -0.34
CA GLU A 118 -19.08 -21.66 0.92
C GLU A 118 -18.74 -20.19 1.24
N LEU A 119 -19.21 -19.24 0.43
CA LEU A 119 -18.93 -17.82 0.61
C LEU A 119 -19.78 -17.25 1.75
N SER A 120 -19.13 -16.91 2.86
CA SER A 120 -19.74 -16.17 3.96
C SER A 120 -19.61 -14.64 3.78
N ALA A 121 -20.47 -13.89 4.46
CA ALA A 121 -20.51 -12.43 4.35
C ALA A 121 -19.24 -11.74 4.86
N ASP A 122 -18.59 -12.29 5.89
CA ASP A 122 -17.34 -11.77 6.45
C ASP A 122 -16.16 -11.96 5.48
N ILE A 123 -16.06 -13.14 4.83
CA ILE A 123 -15.06 -13.40 3.79
C ILE A 123 -15.29 -12.46 2.59
N ALA A 124 -16.56 -12.30 2.19
CA ALA A 124 -16.93 -11.39 1.11
C ALA A 124 -16.53 -9.94 1.41
N ALA A 125 -16.80 -9.45 2.62
CA ALA A 125 -16.45 -8.10 3.04
C ALA A 125 -14.93 -7.90 3.07
N PHE A 126 -14.19 -8.81 3.70
CA PHE A 126 -12.73 -8.73 3.79
C PHE A 126 -12.07 -8.65 2.41
N HIS A 127 -12.41 -9.57 1.51
CA HIS A 127 -11.80 -9.60 0.18
C HIS A 127 -12.27 -8.44 -0.70
N THR A 128 -13.52 -7.95 -0.55
CA THR A 128 -13.98 -6.77 -1.28
C THR A 128 -13.18 -5.51 -0.90
N VAL A 129 -12.95 -5.29 0.40
CA VAL A 129 -12.11 -4.17 0.87
C VAL A 129 -10.68 -4.30 0.34
N ARG A 130 -10.10 -5.52 0.43
CA ARG A 130 -8.75 -5.79 -0.06
C ARG A 130 -8.61 -5.57 -1.57
N ILE A 131 -9.62 -5.95 -2.37
CA ILE A 131 -9.65 -5.72 -3.82
C ILE A 131 -9.70 -4.23 -4.12
N ARG A 132 -10.65 -3.49 -3.52
CA ARG A 132 -10.78 -2.04 -3.72
C ARG A 132 -9.50 -1.29 -3.36
N ALA A 133 -8.85 -1.71 -2.28
CA ALA A 133 -7.58 -1.13 -1.86
C ALA A 133 -6.45 -1.40 -2.87
N ALA A 134 -6.33 -2.63 -3.35
CA ALA A 134 -5.37 -2.98 -4.39
C ALA A 134 -5.61 -2.23 -5.70
N GLU A 135 -6.86 -2.11 -6.13
CA GLU A 135 -7.28 -1.38 -7.33
C GLU A 135 -6.95 0.12 -7.23
N LYS A 136 -7.17 0.73 -6.07
CA LYS A 136 -6.74 2.11 -5.82
C LYS A 136 -5.23 2.29 -5.94
N ILE A 137 -4.43 1.40 -5.33
CA ILE A 137 -2.96 1.43 -5.46
C ILE A 137 -2.55 1.29 -6.94
N MET A 138 -3.19 0.38 -7.67
CA MET A 138 -2.94 0.18 -9.10
C MET A 138 -3.28 1.44 -9.92
N ALA A 139 -4.42 2.09 -9.65
CA ALA A 139 -4.83 3.34 -10.28
C ALA A 139 -3.87 4.50 -9.96
N ASP A 140 -3.46 4.63 -8.69
CA ASP A 140 -2.48 5.63 -8.26
C ASP A 140 -1.14 5.46 -8.98
N MET A 141 -0.79 4.23 -9.35
CA MET A 141 0.40 3.87 -10.11
C MET A 141 0.17 3.78 -11.63
N ASN A 142 -0.92 4.36 -12.15
CA ASN A 142 -1.29 4.41 -13.57
C ASN A 142 -1.32 3.02 -14.25
N GLN A 143 -1.74 1.98 -13.53
CA GLN A 143 -1.96 0.66 -14.11
C GLN A 143 -3.38 0.53 -14.59
N ASN A 144 -3.55 -0.03 -15.78
CA ASN A 144 -4.87 -0.40 -16.30
C ASN A 144 -5.35 -1.70 -15.66
N PHE A 145 -6.61 -1.75 -15.27
CA PHE A 145 -7.32 -2.93 -14.80
C PHE A 145 -8.81 -2.73 -15.02
N GLU A 146 -9.54 -3.84 -15.12
CA GLU A 146 -11.00 -3.83 -15.08
C GLU A 146 -11.45 -3.85 -13.62
N GLN A 147 -12.34 -2.95 -13.23
CA GLN A 147 -12.83 -2.91 -11.85
C GLN A 147 -13.62 -4.18 -11.54
N TYR A 148 -13.23 -4.88 -10.47
CA TYR A 148 -13.96 -6.05 -10.02
C TYR A 148 -15.35 -5.67 -9.52
N GLN A 149 -16.38 -6.28 -10.11
CA GLN A 149 -17.76 -6.12 -9.69
C GLN A 149 -18.03 -7.13 -8.58
N SER A 150 -18.08 -6.66 -7.33
CA SER A 150 -18.28 -7.54 -6.19
C SER A 150 -19.75 -8.01 -6.12
N PRO A 151 -20.01 -9.31 -5.90
CA PRO A 151 -21.35 -9.80 -5.56
C PRO A 151 -21.90 -9.21 -4.26
N ALA A 152 -21.05 -8.65 -3.40
CA ALA A 152 -21.46 -8.06 -2.13
C ALA A 152 -22.28 -6.77 -2.30
N GLU A 153 -22.12 -6.04 -3.41
CA GLU A 153 -23.00 -4.90 -3.72
C GLU A 153 -24.44 -5.36 -3.92
N GLU A 154 -24.65 -6.57 -4.44
CA GLU A 154 -25.97 -7.18 -4.61
C GLU A 154 -26.55 -7.69 -3.28
N TRP A 155 -25.71 -8.12 -2.33
CA TRP A 155 -26.10 -8.58 -0.99
C TRP A 155 -26.42 -7.43 -0.01
N LEU A 156 -25.75 -6.28 -0.13
CA LEU A 156 -26.05 -5.08 0.68
C LEU A 156 -27.38 -4.44 0.29
N ILE A 157 -27.78 -4.59 -0.98
CA ILE A 157 -29.08 -4.12 -1.48
C ILE A 157 -30.22 -5.08 -1.07
N SER A 158 -29.97 -6.40 -0.99
CA SER A 158 -31.00 -7.38 -0.61
C SER A 158 -31.27 -7.49 0.89
N SER A 159 -30.38 -6.95 1.74
CA SER A 159 -30.52 -6.94 3.20
C SER A 159 -31.14 -5.66 3.76
N THR A 160 -31.50 -4.71 2.90
CA THR A 160 -32.14 -3.42 3.24
C THR A 160 -33.60 -3.29 2.77
N VAL A 161 -34.23 -4.40 2.34
CA VAL A 161 -35.66 -4.48 2.00
C VAL A 161 -36.38 -5.50 2.89
#